data_AF-A0A4R2LMH8-F1
#
_entry.id   AF-A0A4R2LMH8-F1
#
_cell.length_a   1.000
_cell.length_b   1.000
_cell.length_c   1.000
_cell.angle_alpha   90.00
_cell.angle_beta   90.00
_cell.angle_gamma   90.00
#
_symmetry.space_group_name_H-M   'P 1'
#
loop_
_entity.id
_entity.type
_entity.pdbx_description
1 polymer ?
#
loop_
_entity_poly.entity_id
_entity_poly.type
_entity_poly.pdbx_seq_one_letter_code
_entity_poly.pdbx_strand_id
1 'polypeptide(L)'
;MTPNEYKEAKRLMGIGCIALILMLLTILLHGCAPIKYVPVETLKVEYRTRDSIRHDSIYKHDSVYIKEKGDTVYKYIKQVENRYLFINKTDTLLQTDSVQVPYPVEKKLTKWESIKLDMGGWMFGALIVLLLYILYRRYIK
;
A
#
# COMPACT_ATOMS: atom_id res chain seq x y z
N MET A 1 28.05 -59.79 24.27
CA MET A 1 28.55 -58.48 23.84
C MET A 1 29.93 -58.30 24.45
N THR A 2 30.98 -58.24 23.63
CA THR A 2 32.31 -57.98 24.16
C THR A 2 32.39 -56.53 24.67
N PRO A 3 33.27 -56.22 25.65
CA PRO A 3 33.41 -54.85 26.17
C PRO A 3 33.73 -53.81 25.08
N ASN A 4 34.43 -54.23 24.03
CA ASN A 4 34.75 -53.39 22.86
C ASN A 4 33.52 -53.14 21.98
N GLU A 5 32.72 -54.18 21.67
CA GLU A 5 31.47 -54.01 20.91
C GLU A 5 30.49 -53.07 21.63
N TYR A 6 30.40 -53.17 22.96
CA TYR A 6 29.57 -52.25 23.75
C TYR A 6 30.04 -50.80 23.66
N LYS A 7 31.36 -50.57 23.67
CA LYS A 7 31.96 -49.23 23.57
C LYS A 7 31.72 -48.60 22.20
N GLU A 8 31.83 -49.39 21.14
CA GLU A 8 31.55 -48.95 19.77
C GLU A 8 30.06 -48.67 19.55
N ALA A 9 29.18 -49.56 20.02
CA ALA A 9 27.74 -49.34 19.99
C ALA A 9 27.33 -48.05 20.70
N LYS A 10 27.91 -47.78 21.88
CA LYS A 10 27.65 -46.53 22.63
C LYS A 10 28.15 -45.28 21.90
N ARG A 11 29.27 -45.36 21.18
CA ARG A 11 29.80 -44.27 20.34
C ARG A 11 28.89 -43.99 19.14
N LEU A 12 28.46 -45.03 18.44
CA LEU A 12 27.57 -44.96 17.29
C LEU A 12 26.19 -44.40 17.68
N MET A 13 25.63 -44.88 18.79
CA MET A 13 24.38 -44.35 19.34
C MET A 13 24.48 -42.85 19.67
N GLY A 14 25.57 -42.40 20.30
CA GLY A 14 25.77 -40.99 20.60
C GLY A 14 25.90 -40.11 19.35
N ILE A 15 26.56 -40.59 18.30
CA ILE A 15 26.66 -39.87 17.01
C ILE A 15 25.28 -39.80 16.33
N GLY A 16 24.52 -40.91 16.35
CA GLY A 16 23.15 -40.96 15.82
C GLY A 16 22.21 -39.97 16.52
N CYS A 17 22.27 -39.87 17.85
CA CYS A 17 21.47 -38.89 18.60
C CYS A 17 21.79 -37.44 18.22
N ILE A 18 23.08 -37.10 18.04
CA ILE A 18 23.49 -35.75 17.64
C ILE A 18 23.00 -35.44 16.21
N ALA A 19 23.13 -36.39 15.28
CA ALA A 19 22.67 -36.23 13.91
C ALA A 19 21.14 -35.99 13.81
N LEU A 20 20.34 -36.71 14.62
CA LEU A 20 18.90 -36.53 14.68
C LEU A 20 18.49 -35.15 15.21
N ILE A 21 19.15 -34.68 16.27
CA ILE A 21 18.90 -33.34 16.83
C ILE A 21 19.22 -32.25 15.80
N LEU A 22 20.33 -32.39 15.07
CA LEU A 22 20.71 -31.44 14.03
C LEU A 22 19.73 -31.43 12.85
N MET A 23 19.23 -32.61 12.43
CA MET A 23 18.21 -32.72 11.39
C MET A 23 16.89 -32.05 11.79
N LEU A 24 16.46 -32.20 13.04
CA LEU A 24 15.27 -31.53 13.57
C LEU A 24 15.43 -30.01 13.57
N LEU A 25 16.61 -29.50 13.95
CA LEU A 25 16.90 -28.06 13.95
C LEU A 25 16.86 -27.45 12.54
N THR A 26 17.36 -28.14 11.52
CA THR A 26 17.34 -27.62 10.14
C THR A 26 15.92 -27.54 9.56
N ILE A 27 15.09 -28.55 9.81
CA ILE A 27 13.68 -28.57 9.35
C ILE A 27 12.90 -27.39 9.93
N LEU A 28 13.13 -27.07 11.21
CA LEU A 28 12.42 -26.01 11.90
C LEU A 28 12.80 -24.59 11.42
N LEU A 29 13.97 -24.41 10.79
CA LEU A 29 14.43 -23.13 10.24
C LEU A 29 13.82 -22.79 8.87
N HIS A 30 13.23 -23.77 8.16
CA HIS A 30 12.67 -23.56 6.82
C HIS A 30 11.22 -23.02 6.80
N GLY A 31 10.61 -22.77 7.96
CA GLY A 31 9.18 -22.43 8.08
C GLY A 31 8.78 -20.96 7.88
N CYS A 32 9.68 -20.07 7.46
CA CYS A 32 9.36 -18.64 7.38
C CYS A 32 8.42 -18.34 6.19
N ALA A 33 7.16 -18.01 6.46
CA ALA A 33 6.20 -17.62 5.43
C ALA A 33 6.46 -16.16 4.97
N PRO A 34 6.38 -15.87 3.65
CA PRO A 34 6.57 -14.52 3.14
C PRO A 34 5.41 -13.58 3.51
N ILE A 35 5.72 -12.29 3.60
CA ILE A 35 4.76 -11.22 3.89
C ILE A 35 3.70 -11.15 2.78
N LYS A 36 2.42 -11.13 3.13
CA LYS A 36 1.29 -11.05 2.18
C LYS A 36 0.75 -9.62 2.13
N TYR A 37 0.75 -9.01 0.95
CA TYR A 37 0.15 -7.69 0.71
C TYR A 37 -1.35 -7.82 0.48
N VAL A 38 -2.13 -6.91 1.07
CA VAL A 38 -3.58 -6.81 0.86
C VAL A 38 -3.84 -5.67 -0.12
N PRO A 39 -4.56 -5.91 -1.24
CA PRO A 39 -4.92 -4.84 -2.15
C PRO A 39 -5.92 -3.88 -1.50
N VAL A 40 -5.68 -2.58 -1.64
CA VAL A 40 -6.59 -1.52 -1.17
C VAL A 40 -7.47 -1.10 -2.34
N GLU A 41 -8.78 -0.96 -2.11
CA GLU A 41 -9.76 -0.58 -3.14
C GLU A 41 -9.59 0.89 -3.55
N THR A 42 -9.18 1.13 -4.80
CA THR A 42 -9.02 2.49 -5.32
C THR A 42 -10.37 3.15 -5.58
N LEU A 43 -10.65 4.23 -4.85
CA LEU A 43 -11.82 5.07 -5.13
C LEU A 43 -11.61 5.79 -6.47
N LYS A 44 -12.48 5.50 -7.45
CA LYS A 44 -12.47 6.18 -8.73
C LYS A 44 -13.16 7.53 -8.58
N VAL A 45 -12.40 8.62 -8.70
CA VAL A 45 -12.98 9.97 -8.75
C VAL A 45 -13.56 10.19 -10.15
N GLU A 46 -14.88 10.34 -10.23
CA GLU A 46 -15.55 10.78 -11.45
C GLU A 46 -15.49 12.30 -11.54
N TYR A 47 -14.84 12.83 -12.58
CA TYR A 47 -14.88 14.26 -12.87
C TYR A 47 -16.19 14.57 -13.62
N ARG A 48 -16.99 15.50 -13.07
CA ARG A 48 -18.09 16.14 -13.80
C ARG A 48 -17.66 17.55 -14.17
N THR A 49 -17.00 17.71 -15.31
CA THR A 49 -16.80 19.06 -15.87
C THR A 49 -18.14 19.55 -16.41
N ARG A 50 -18.62 20.67 -15.86
CA ARG A 50 -19.74 21.40 -16.44
C ARG A 50 -19.18 22.22 -17.59
N ASP A 51 -19.18 21.66 -18.81
CA ASP A 51 -18.81 22.39 -20.01
C ASP A 51 -19.91 23.40 -20.37
N SER A 52 -19.98 24.51 -19.64
CA SER A 52 -20.80 25.66 -20.03
C SER A 52 -19.97 26.64 -20.86
N ILE A 53 -19.60 26.24 -22.07
CA ILE A 53 -19.21 27.22 -23.09
C ILE A 53 -20.52 27.77 -23.66
N ARG A 54 -21.07 28.79 -22.99
CA ARG A 54 -22.19 29.57 -23.54
C ARG A 54 -21.61 30.61 -24.50
N HIS A 55 -22.20 30.71 -25.69
CA HIS A 55 -21.82 31.73 -26.67
C HIS A 55 -21.99 33.13 -26.07
N ASP A 56 -20.92 33.93 -26.13
CA ASP A 56 -20.96 35.36 -25.82
C ASP A 56 -21.78 36.06 -26.91
N SER A 57 -23.00 36.50 -26.57
CA SER A 57 -23.78 37.34 -27.47
C SER A 57 -23.41 38.82 -27.28
N ILE A 58 -22.99 39.46 -28.37
CA ILE A 58 -22.80 40.91 -28.43
C ILE A 58 -24.00 41.48 -29.18
N TYR A 59 -24.77 42.33 -28.50
CA TYR A 59 -25.89 43.04 -29.11
C TYR A 59 -25.43 44.45 -29.48
N LYS A 60 -25.46 44.74 -30.77
CA LYS A 60 -25.16 46.06 -31.32
C LYS A 60 -26.43 46.69 -31.88
N HIS A 61 -26.76 47.89 -31.43
CA HIS A 61 -27.90 48.66 -31.94
C HIS A 61 -27.41 49.98 -32.53
N ASP A 62 -27.60 50.12 -33.85
CA ASP A 62 -27.20 51.29 -34.61
C ASP A 62 -28.47 52.01 -35.09
N SER A 63 -28.65 53.25 -34.63
CA SER A 63 -29.78 54.10 -35.01
C SER A 63 -29.26 55.38 -35.67
N VAL A 64 -29.82 55.70 -36.84
CA VAL A 64 -29.49 56.89 -37.62
C VAL A 64 -30.77 57.66 -37.85
N TYR A 65 -30.78 58.92 -37.40
CA TYR A 65 -31.89 59.84 -37.63
C TYR A 65 -31.38 61.01 -38.47
N ILE A 66 -32.08 61.27 -39.57
CA ILE A 66 -31.76 62.35 -40.52
C ILE A 66 -32.92 63.32 -40.52
N LYS A 67 -32.60 64.61 -40.37
CA LYS A 67 -33.58 65.70 -40.46
C LYS A 67 -33.12 66.70 -41.51
N GLU A 68 -33.96 66.91 -42.51
CA GLU A 68 -33.73 67.87 -43.58
C GLU A 68 -34.42 69.19 -43.25
N LYS A 69 -33.75 70.32 -43.52
CA LYS A 69 -34.31 71.66 -43.39
C LYS A 69 -33.77 72.56 -44.50
N GLY A 70 -34.51 72.62 -45.61
CA GLY A 70 -34.05 73.32 -46.82
C GLY A 70 -32.74 72.73 -47.31
N ASP A 71 -31.74 73.57 -47.55
CA ASP A 71 -30.43 73.16 -48.08
C ASP A 71 -29.51 72.49 -47.04
N THR A 72 -29.93 72.42 -45.77
CA THR A 72 -29.11 71.85 -44.68
C THR A 72 -29.68 70.51 -44.19
N VAL A 73 -28.79 69.52 -44.02
CA VAL A 73 -29.12 68.19 -43.49
C VAL A 73 -28.44 67.97 -42.15
N TYR A 74 -29.23 67.64 -41.13
CA TYR A 74 -28.74 67.27 -39.79
C TYR A 74 -28.78 65.75 -39.62
N LYS A 75 -27.63 65.17 -39.24
CA LYS A 75 -27.46 63.73 -39.03
C LYS A 75 -27.18 63.45 -37.55
N TYR A 76 -28.00 62.60 -36.95
CA TYR A 76 -27.79 62.09 -35.59
C TYR A 76 -27.52 60.59 -35.66
N ILE A 77 -26.40 60.17 -35.06
CA ILE A 77 -25.96 58.78 -35.04
C ILE A 77 -25.86 58.35 -33.58
N LYS A 78 -26.53 57.26 -33.22
CA LYS A 78 -26.41 56.63 -31.90
C LYS A 78 -26.06 55.16 -32.08
N GLN A 79 -24.91 54.79 -31.53
CA GLN A 79 -24.38 53.42 -31.50
C GLN A 79 -24.28 52.97 -30.04
N VAL A 80 -24.91 51.85 -29.71
CA VAL A 80 -24.85 51.24 -28.37
C VAL A 80 -24.44 49.79 -28.50
N GLU A 81 -23.49 49.37 -27.66
CA GLU A 81 -22.96 48.00 -27.61
C GLU A 81 -23.11 47.46 -26.19
N ASN A 82 -23.78 46.31 -26.05
CA ASN A 82 -23.95 45.63 -24.77
C ASN A 82 -23.29 44.25 -24.83
N ARG A 83 -22.42 43.97 -23.86
CA ARG A 83 -21.70 42.70 -23.73
C ARG A 83 -22.07 41.99 -22.43
N TYR A 84 -22.54 40.75 -22.53
CA TYR A 84 -22.74 39.88 -21.38
C TYR A 84 -21.52 38.98 -21.22
N LEU A 85 -20.72 39.17 -20.16
CA LEU A 85 -19.66 38.24 -19.79
C LEU A 85 -20.20 37.24 -18.76
N PHE A 86 -20.33 35.97 -19.16
CA PHE A 86 -20.52 34.90 -18.19
C PHE A 86 -19.14 34.47 -17.67
N ILE A 87 -18.79 34.91 -16.46
CA ILE A 87 -17.56 34.47 -15.80
C ILE A 87 -17.75 32.99 -15.47
N ASN A 88 -17.15 32.11 -16.26
CA ASN A 88 -16.99 30.71 -15.90
C ASN A 88 -16.05 30.65 -14.69
N LYS A 89 -16.64 30.73 -13.49
CA LYS A 89 -15.93 30.55 -12.23
C LYS A 89 -15.68 29.06 -12.07
N THR A 90 -14.71 28.53 -12.80
CA THR A 90 -14.19 27.17 -12.61
C THR A 90 -13.32 27.15 -11.37
N ASP A 91 -13.95 27.17 -10.19
CA ASP A 91 -13.31 26.73 -8.95
C ASP A 91 -13.37 25.20 -8.93
N THR A 92 -12.69 24.54 -9.89
CA THR A 92 -12.53 23.09 -9.86
C THR A 92 -11.48 22.80 -8.80
N LEU A 93 -11.89 22.84 -7.53
CA LEU A 93 -11.08 22.34 -6.44
C LEU A 93 -10.90 20.84 -6.69
N LEU A 94 -9.73 20.48 -7.24
CA LEU A 94 -9.29 19.11 -7.34
C LEU A 94 -9.06 18.59 -5.92
N GLN A 95 -10.13 18.17 -5.26
CA GLN A 95 -10.01 17.38 -4.05
C GLN A 95 -9.64 15.97 -4.50
N THR A 96 -8.35 15.78 -4.78
CA THR A 96 -7.79 14.45 -4.95
C THR A 96 -7.82 13.79 -3.59
N ASP A 97 -8.80 12.92 -3.36
CA ASP A 97 -8.77 12.06 -2.18
C ASP A 97 -7.50 11.21 -2.22
N SER A 98 -6.90 11.04 -1.04
CA SER A 98 -5.57 10.47 -0.80
C SER A 98 -5.20 9.34 -1.74
N VAL A 99 -3.99 9.39 -2.33
CA VAL A 99 -3.41 8.28 -3.08
C VAL A 99 -3.19 7.11 -2.12
N GLN A 100 -3.94 6.03 -2.31
CA GLN A 100 -3.83 4.83 -1.48
C GLN A 100 -2.63 4.00 -1.95
N VAL A 101 -1.58 3.96 -1.15
CA VAL A 101 -0.41 3.11 -1.37
C VAL A 101 -0.65 1.77 -0.69
N PRO A 102 -0.43 0.62 -1.37
CA PRO A 102 -0.50 -0.69 -0.72
C PRO A 102 0.62 -0.77 0.33
N TYR A 103 0.26 -0.86 1.60
CA TYR A 103 1.22 -1.04 2.68
C TYR A 103 1.20 -2.49 3.16
N PRO A 104 2.35 -3.03 3.61
CA PRO A 104 2.39 -4.34 4.23
C PRO A 104 1.53 -4.29 5.50
N VAL A 105 0.47 -5.10 5.53
CA VAL A 105 -0.30 -5.29 6.76
C VAL A 105 0.54 -6.20 7.64
N GLU A 106 1.31 -5.60 8.55
CA GLU A 106 1.90 -6.32 9.68
C GLU A 106 0.75 -6.87 10.53
N LYS A 107 0.31 -8.08 10.21
CA LYS A 107 -0.73 -8.76 10.98
C LYS A 107 -0.16 -8.96 12.38
N LYS A 108 -0.65 -8.19 13.36
CA LYS A 108 -0.38 -8.48 14.77
C LYS A 108 -0.71 -9.95 15.01
N LEU A 109 0.26 -10.69 15.54
CA LEU A 109 0.09 -12.10 15.87
C LEU A 109 -1.17 -12.23 16.73
N THR A 110 -2.09 -13.10 16.30
CA THR A 110 -3.21 -13.45 17.16
C THR A 110 -2.68 -14.08 18.44
N LYS A 111 -3.41 -13.95 19.55
CA LYS A 111 -3.02 -14.53 20.84
C LYS A 111 -2.66 -16.03 20.72
N TRP A 112 -3.31 -16.76 19.83
CA TRP A 112 -3.01 -18.17 19.59
C TRP A 112 -1.73 -18.40 18.77
N GLU A 113 -1.45 -17.54 17.79
CA GLU A 113 -0.19 -17.58 17.04
C GLU A 113 1.00 -17.23 17.92
N SER A 114 0.87 -16.25 18.82
CA SER A 114 1.94 -15.93 19.79
C SER A 114 2.20 -17.09 20.75
N ILE A 115 1.14 -17.71 21.29
CA ILE A 115 1.29 -18.90 22.16
C ILE A 115 2.02 -20.04 21.45
N LYS A 116 1.72 -20.30 20.17
CA LYS A 116 2.42 -21.34 19.39
C LYS A 116 3.89 -21.01 19.17
N LEU A 117 4.22 -19.74 18.92
CA LEU A 117 5.60 -19.28 18.78
C LEU A 117 6.38 -19.41 20.09
N ASP A 118 5.75 -19.01 21.20
CA ASP A 118 6.34 -19.15 22.53
C ASP A 118 6.64 -20.62 22.83
N MET A 119 5.64 -21.51 22.64
CA MET A 119 5.83 -22.96 22.82
C MET A 119 6.95 -23.51 21.93
N GLY A 120 7.06 -23.06 20.68
CA GLY A 120 8.17 -23.39 19.80
C GLY A 120 9.52 -22.97 20.39
N GLY A 121 9.63 -21.74 20.88
CA GLY A 121 10.83 -21.21 21.54
C GLY A 121 11.29 -22.05 22.74
N TRP A 122 10.35 -22.48 23.59
CA TRP A 122 10.65 -23.38 24.71
C TRP A 122 11.20 -24.74 24.24
N MET A 123 10.64 -25.31 23.17
CA MET A 123 11.15 -26.57 22.61
C MET A 123 12.56 -26.43 22.03
N PHE A 124 12.85 -25.33 21.33
CA PHE A 124 14.20 -25.06 20.84
C PHE A 124 15.21 -24.94 21.99
N GLY A 125 14.83 -24.22 23.05
CA GLY A 125 15.66 -24.12 24.26
C GLY A 125 15.97 -25.48 24.86
N ALA A 126 14.97 -26.36 24.99
CA ALA A 126 15.15 -27.71 25.52
C ALA A 126 16.08 -28.57 24.64
N LEU A 127 15.94 -28.49 23.31
CA LEU A 127 16.82 -29.20 22.36
C LEU A 127 18.28 -28.78 22.50
N ILE A 128 18.54 -27.47 22.63
CA ILE A 128 19.90 -26.93 22.80
C ILE A 128 20.52 -27.41 24.11
N VAL A 129 19.77 -27.34 25.23
CA VAL A 129 20.25 -27.81 26.54
C VAL A 129 20.58 -29.30 26.50
N LEU A 130 19.74 -30.11 25.84
CA LEU A 130 19.97 -31.54 25.69
C LEU A 130 21.24 -31.83 24.86
N LEU A 131 21.48 -31.08 23.80
CA LEU A 131 22.68 -31.18 22.96
C LEU A 131 23.94 -30.85 23.78
N LEU A 132 23.92 -29.75 24.53
CA LEU A 132 25.01 -29.35 25.43
C LEU A 132 25.26 -30.40 26.52
N TYR A 133 24.22 -30.98 27.10
CA TYR A 133 24.34 -32.04 28.09
C TYR A 133 25.02 -33.30 27.51
N ILE A 134 24.66 -33.71 26.29
CA ILE A 134 25.31 -34.83 25.60
C ILE A 134 26.78 -34.54 25.32
N LEU A 135 27.11 -33.32 24.87
CA LEU A 135 28.49 -32.91 24.63
C LEU A 135 29.30 -32.87 25.93
N TYR A 136 28.75 -32.29 26.99
CA TYR A 136 29.37 -32.29 28.32
C TYR A 136 29.68 -33.72 28.80
N ARG A 137 28.70 -34.63 28.69
CA ARG A 137 28.86 -36.05 29.03
C ARG A 137 29.83 -36.83 28.14
N ARG A 138 30.23 -36.29 26.99
CA ARG A 138 31.11 -36.95 26.02
C ARG A 138 32.54 -36.41 26.05
N TYR A 139 32.71 -35.12 26.33
CA TYR A 139 34.01 -34.45 26.29
C TYR A 139 34.63 -34.24 27.68
N ILE A 140 33.81 -34.07 28.73
CA ILE A 140 34.30 -33.72 30.07
C ILE A 140 34.17 -34.89 31.06
N LYS A 141 33.22 -35.81 30.85
CA LYS A 141 33.02 -37.01 31.68
C LYS A 141 33.31 -38.28 30.89
#